data_AF-A0A3N4YPC4-F1
#
_entry.id   AF-A0A3N4YPC4-F1
#
_cell.length_a   1.000
_cell.length_b   1.000
_cell.length_c   1.000
_cell.angle_alpha   90.00
_cell.angle_beta   90.00
_cell.angle_gamma   90.00
#
_symmetry.space_group_name_H-M   'P 1'
#
loop_
_entity.id
_entity.type
_entity.pdbx_description
1 polymer ?
#
loop_
_entity_poly.entity_id
_entity_poly.type
_entity_poly.pdbx_seq_one_letter_code
_entity_poly.pdbx_strand_id
1 'polypeptide(L)'
;MVAWIRRVRTASGATAVQIAESVAGRRRIVEHVGSAHSEAELGVLLERARALLDDPGQGVLDVGVEPMPQVARLVGAGEGTLFEDPAAAGRVPAGRVSATASPLLFDALCGVFDDLGFEAVGDETFRDLVIARIVEPTSVLDTGRVLRDLGRKPASEKTMRRTLARCVGRGYRDQVARACFDHAQSSGDVSLCLYDVTTLYFEAEKEDGLRKVGYSKERRVDPQIVVGLLVDRYGFPLEIGCFEGNKAEKHTIIPIIEQFQARHQIEGVVVVADAGMLSASNLEELDAAGLGFIVGSRVTKAPIDLESHFRWYGDAFADGQVIDTITPKTGKNAENDPMLRAEPVWDKATHRSSWRAVWSFSRKRFVRDNKTLTLQANRARDVIDGKKAVKATRFVTTRAGTRRLDEKALARARSLAGLKGYVTNLSVDLMPPAEVIGCYHDLWHVEQSFRMSKTDLAARPMFARTKDAIEAHLTIVFTALAVAREAQNRTGLAIRNIVRQLRPLRSATITINGTTATFPPEIPSPQQTVLDALNPRRSQALSE
;
A
#
# COMPACT_ATOMS: atom_id res chain seq x y z
N MET A 1 10.66 15.06 13.00
CA MET A 1 10.60 16.52 13.25
C MET A 1 9.52 17.04 12.32
N VAL A 2 8.58 17.84 12.82
CA VAL A 2 7.46 18.32 11.99
C VAL A 2 7.70 19.80 11.73
N ALA A 3 7.96 20.14 10.47
CA ALA A 3 7.98 21.51 10.00
C ALA A 3 6.55 21.93 9.62
N TRP A 4 6.17 23.19 9.87
CA TRP A 4 4.85 23.73 9.55
C TRP A 4 4.93 25.16 9.03
N ILE A 5 3.91 25.57 8.30
CA ILE A 5 3.78 26.92 7.75
C ILE A 5 3.24 27.86 8.83
N ARG A 6 3.91 28.99 9.00
CA ARG A 6 3.53 30.07 9.91
C ARG A 6 3.39 31.37 9.12
N ARG A 7 2.34 32.13 9.46
CA ARG A 7 2.12 33.50 8.97
C ARG A 7 2.43 34.51 10.08
N VAL A 8 3.18 35.56 9.77
CA VAL A 8 3.55 36.62 10.74
C VAL A 8 3.36 37.98 10.10
N ARG A 9 2.68 38.90 10.79
CA ARG A 9 2.62 40.31 10.37
C ARG A 9 3.95 40.98 10.66
N THR A 10 4.53 41.59 9.63
CA THR A 10 5.77 42.34 9.72
C THR A 10 5.50 43.79 10.14
N ALA A 11 6.54 44.50 10.58
CA ALA A 11 6.43 45.91 10.98
C ALA A 11 6.02 46.84 9.81
N SER A 12 6.23 46.42 8.56
CA SER A 12 5.80 47.14 7.35
C SER A 12 4.35 46.84 6.93
N GLY A 13 3.60 46.07 7.73
CA GLY A 13 2.20 45.72 7.45
C GLY A 13 1.99 44.50 6.55
N ALA A 14 3.05 43.96 5.94
CA ALA A 14 3.01 42.76 5.10
C ALA A 14 2.83 41.48 5.93
N THR A 15 2.26 40.44 5.32
CA THR A 15 2.16 39.10 5.93
C THR A 15 3.29 38.21 5.41
N ALA A 16 4.28 37.93 6.25
CA ALA A 16 5.36 37.00 5.97
C ALA A 16 4.90 35.54 6.12
N VAL A 17 5.28 34.69 5.16
CA VAL A 17 5.06 33.24 5.18
C VAL A 17 6.40 32.56 5.44
N GLN A 18 6.46 31.78 6.52
CA GLN A 18 7.67 31.11 7.00
C GLN A 18 7.40 29.62 7.22
N ILE A 19 8.42 28.79 7.01
CA ILE A 19 8.44 27.40 7.43
C ILE A 19 9.23 27.31 8.72
N ALA A 20 8.63 26.75 9.78
CA ALA A 20 9.25 26.63 11.10
C ALA A 20 9.18 25.20 11.62
N GLU A 21 10.14 24.82 12.45
CA GLU A 21 10.17 23.54 13.14
C GLU A 21 10.36 23.72 14.65
N SER A 22 10.08 22.66 15.43
CA SER A 22 10.29 22.62 16.87
C SER A 22 11.42 21.64 17.20
N VAL A 23 12.53 22.16 17.73
CA VAL A 23 13.69 21.37 18.14
C VAL A 23 13.96 21.62 19.63
N ALA A 24 13.92 20.55 20.43
CA ALA A 24 14.13 20.59 21.87
C ALA A 24 13.28 21.67 22.61
N GLY A 25 12.04 21.89 22.17
CA GLY A 25 11.12 22.85 22.78
C GLY A 25 11.34 24.31 22.38
N ARG A 26 12.31 24.60 21.49
CA ARG A 26 12.53 25.95 20.91
C ARG A 26 12.15 25.94 19.43
N ARG A 27 11.51 27.03 18.98
CA ARG A 27 11.08 27.20 17.59
C ARG A 27 12.25 27.72 16.76
N ARG A 28 12.52 27.07 15.63
CA ARG A 28 13.53 27.49 14.63
C ARG A 28 12.84 27.75 13.30
N ILE A 29 13.16 28.87 12.66
CA ILE A 29 12.70 29.16 11.29
C ILE A 29 13.63 28.39 10.35
N VAL A 30 13.06 27.51 9.55
CA VAL A 30 13.77 26.70 8.55
C VAL A 30 13.98 27.52 7.30
N GLU A 31 12.92 28.22 6.83
CA GLU A 31 12.96 28.98 5.59
C GLU A 31 11.95 30.13 5.62
N HIS A 32 12.31 31.27 5.00
CA HIS A 32 11.40 32.39 4.78
C HIS A 32 10.97 32.41 3.32
N VAL A 33 9.71 32.08 3.06
CA VAL A 33 9.18 31.88 1.69
C VAL A 33 8.88 33.21 1.00
N GLY A 34 8.52 34.26 1.77
CA GLY A 34 8.30 35.61 1.26
C GLY A 34 7.33 36.43 2.11
N SER A 35 7.12 37.70 1.75
CA SER A 35 6.16 38.61 2.40
C SER A 35 5.12 39.10 1.39
N ALA A 36 3.84 38.93 1.69
CA ALA A 36 2.74 39.36 0.85
C ALA A 36 2.12 40.67 1.34
N HIS A 37 1.82 41.58 0.41
CA HIS A 37 1.09 42.83 0.67
C HIS A 37 -0.38 42.75 0.22
N SER A 38 -0.75 41.70 -0.52
CA SER A 38 -2.14 41.41 -0.95
C SER A 38 -2.56 39.97 -0.66
N GLU A 39 -3.87 39.68 -0.66
CA GLU A 39 -4.37 38.32 -0.45
C GLU A 39 -3.99 37.36 -1.59
N ALA A 40 -3.90 37.85 -2.83
CA ALA A 40 -3.48 37.07 -3.98
C ALA A 40 -2.03 36.60 -3.85
N GLU A 41 -1.13 37.51 -3.48
CA GLU A 41 0.28 37.17 -3.19
C GLU A 41 0.40 36.19 -2.01
N LEU A 42 -0.42 36.37 -0.97
CA LEU A 42 -0.42 35.47 0.18
C LEU A 42 -0.84 34.05 -0.23
N GLY A 43 -1.82 33.92 -1.12
CA GLY A 43 -2.24 32.63 -1.67
C GLY A 43 -1.09 31.92 -2.40
N VAL A 44 -0.36 32.64 -3.26
CA VAL A 44 0.79 32.10 -4.00
C VAL A 44 1.92 31.68 -3.06
N LEU A 45 2.24 32.49 -2.04
CA LEU A 45 3.29 32.16 -1.07
C LEU A 45 2.92 30.95 -0.19
N LEU A 46 1.63 30.78 0.14
CA LEU A 46 1.16 29.62 0.90
C LEU A 46 1.22 28.33 0.08
N GLU A 47 0.87 28.37 -1.19
CA GLU A 47 1.03 27.20 -2.08
C GLU A 47 2.50 26.83 -2.28
N ARG A 48 3.38 27.83 -2.46
CA ARG A 48 4.83 27.58 -2.52
C ARG A 48 5.37 26.98 -1.22
N ALA A 49 4.93 27.49 -0.07
CA ALA A 49 5.34 26.95 1.24
C ALA A 49 4.84 25.52 1.48
N ARG A 50 3.67 25.14 0.93
CA ARG A 50 3.16 23.76 0.95
C ARG A 50 4.00 22.84 0.06
N ALA A 51 4.30 23.29 -1.16
CA ALA A 51 5.16 22.55 -2.08
C ALA A 51 6.54 22.25 -1.47
N LEU A 52 7.13 23.21 -0.75
CA LEU A 52 8.41 23.03 -0.05
C LEU A 52 8.34 22.07 1.16
N LEU A 53 7.18 21.94 1.80
CA LEU A 53 6.98 20.96 2.89
C LEU A 53 6.68 19.55 2.37
N ASP A 54 6.14 19.46 1.15
CA ASP A 54 5.72 18.21 0.52
C ASP A 54 6.82 17.56 -0.35
N ASP A 55 8.00 18.17 -0.47
CA ASP A 55 9.15 17.60 -1.19
C ASP A 55 9.92 16.60 -0.30
N PRO A 56 9.95 15.29 -0.65
CA PRO A 56 10.74 14.29 0.06
C PRO A 56 12.24 14.32 -0.28
N GLY A 57 12.71 15.28 -1.08
CA GLY A 57 14.08 15.38 -1.59
C GLY A 57 14.97 16.44 -0.95
N GLN A 58 15.06 16.55 0.39
CA GLN A 58 16.22 17.24 0.98
C GLN A 58 17.44 16.31 1.00
N GLY A 59 18.13 16.29 -0.14
CA GLY A 59 19.44 15.69 -0.27
C GLY A 59 19.96 15.56 -1.70
N VAL A 60 20.06 16.66 -2.47
CA VAL A 60 21.21 16.97 -3.35
C VAL A 60 21.24 18.49 -3.59
N LEU A 61 22.44 19.07 -3.50
CA LEU A 61 22.80 20.48 -3.65
C LEU A 61 22.81 20.98 -5.10
N ASP A 62 22.34 22.24 -5.23
CA ASP A 62 22.89 23.40 -5.95
C ASP A 62 23.53 23.22 -7.35
N VAL A 63 22.83 23.77 -8.36
CA VAL A 63 23.46 24.35 -9.56
C VAL A 63 22.74 25.65 -9.89
N GLY A 64 23.42 26.77 -9.60
CA GLY A 64 23.00 28.09 -10.04
C GLY A 64 23.23 28.28 -11.53
N VAL A 65 22.15 28.66 -12.24
CA VAL A 65 22.17 29.59 -13.38
C VAL A 65 20.84 30.33 -13.33
N GLU A 66 20.86 31.62 -13.00
CA GLU A 66 19.72 32.52 -13.17
C GLU A 66 19.51 32.84 -14.67
N PRO A 67 18.33 32.61 -15.26
CA PRO A 67 17.92 33.32 -16.46
C PRO A 67 17.17 34.58 -16.04
N MET A 68 17.75 35.74 -16.34
CA MET A 68 17.07 37.03 -16.22
C MET A 68 15.81 37.05 -17.10
N PRO A 69 14.65 37.52 -16.61
CA PRO A 69 13.50 37.77 -17.47
C PRO A 69 13.80 39.00 -18.34
N GLN A 70 13.88 38.81 -19.66
CA GLN A 70 13.78 39.91 -20.62
C GLN A 70 12.37 40.51 -20.52
N VAL A 71 12.27 41.70 -19.93
CA VAL A 71 11.04 42.48 -19.90
C VAL A 71 10.81 43.06 -21.30
N ALA A 72 9.94 42.43 -22.09
CA ALA A 72 9.35 43.09 -23.25
C ALA A 72 8.48 44.26 -22.75
N ARG A 73 8.84 45.47 -23.17
CA ARG A 73 8.21 46.73 -22.80
C ARG A 73 6.79 46.76 -23.36
N LEU A 74 5.78 46.74 -22.48
CA LEU A 74 4.39 47.07 -22.83
C LEU A 74 4.36 48.53 -23.33
N VAL A 75 4.09 48.70 -24.62
CA VAL A 75 3.80 50.01 -25.22
C VAL A 75 2.45 50.47 -24.70
N GLY A 76 2.43 51.67 -24.12
CA GLY A 76 1.26 52.27 -23.50
C GLY A 76 0.10 52.44 -24.47
N ALA A 77 -1.11 52.34 -23.92
CA ALA A 77 -2.34 52.70 -24.61
C ALA A 77 -2.25 54.15 -25.09
N GLY A 78 -2.08 54.32 -26.39
CA GLY A 78 -2.30 55.60 -27.06
C GLY A 78 -3.79 55.79 -27.27
N GLU A 79 -4.35 56.83 -26.67
CA GLU A 79 -5.60 57.43 -27.13
C GLU A 79 -5.41 57.86 -28.59
N GLY A 80 -6.20 57.27 -29.47
CA GLY A 80 -6.19 57.55 -30.90
C GLY A 80 -7.51 57.12 -31.48
N THR A 81 -8.51 58.00 -31.38
CA THR A 81 -9.67 57.99 -32.25
C THR A 81 -9.19 58.08 -33.69
N LEU A 82 -9.66 57.18 -34.56
CA LEU A 82 -9.80 57.31 -36.02
C LEU A 82 -10.07 55.91 -36.58
N PHE A 83 -11.33 55.59 -36.87
CA PHE A 83 -11.83 54.93 -38.08
C PHE A 83 -13.32 54.60 -37.88
N GLU A 84 -14.11 54.99 -38.89
CA GLU A 84 -15.56 55.01 -38.94
C GLU A 84 -16.21 53.62 -38.95
N ASP A 85 -17.44 53.54 -38.42
CA ASP A 85 -18.33 52.38 -38.40
C ASP A 85 -18.57 51.79 -39.80
N PRO A 86 -18.36 50.47 -40.01
CA PRO A 86 -19.08 49.73 -41.02
C PRO A 86 -20.30 49.06 -40.38
N ALA A 87 -21.45 49.40 -40.96
CA ALA A 87 -22.78 48.86 -40.71
C ALA A 87 -22.83 47.36 -40.38
N ALA A 88 -23.59 47.04 -39.32
CA ALA A 88 -24.43 45.86 -39.10
C ALA A 88 -24.17 44.61 -39.97
N ALA A 89 -23.00 44.00 -39.87
CA ALA A 89 -22.86 42.57 -40.07
C ALA A 89 -23.26 41.90 -38.75
N GLY A 90 -24.31 41.06 -38.77
CA GLY A 90 -24.79 40.37 -37.58
C GLY A 90 -23.61 39.71 -36.84
N ARG A 91 -23.37 40.14 -35.59
CA ARG A 91 -22.33 39.54 -34.73
C ARG A 91 -22.61 38.04 -34.65
N VAL A 92 -21.79 37.25 -35.33
CA VAL A 92 -21.75 35.80 -35.13
C VAL A 92 -21.47 35.60 -33.64
N PRO A 93 -22.34 34.90 -32.89
CA PRO A 93 -22.07 34.66 -31.47
C PRO A 93 -20.73 33.94 -31.35
N ALA A 94 -19.82 34.51 -30.56
CA ALA A 94 -18.51 33.94 -30.33
C ALA A 94 -18.67 32.50 -29.82
N GLY A 95 -17.90 31.57 -30.39
CA GLY A 95 -17.92 30.17 -29.97
C GLY A 95 -17.70 30.04 -28.48
N ARG A 96 -18.61 29.36 -27.79
CA ARG A 96 -18.54 29.17 -26.34
C ARG A 96 -18.09 27.74 -26.04
N VAL A 97 -17.07 27.60 -25.21
CA VAL A 97 -16.71 26.30 -24.62
C VAL A 97 -17.89 25.86 -23.74
N SER A 98 -18.58 24.81 -24.17
CA SER A 98 -19.77 24.28 -23.51
C SER A 98 -19.43 23.19 -22.51
N ALA A 99 -18.34 22.44 -22.72
CA ALA A 99 -17.83 21.45 -21.77
C ALA A 99 -16.33 21.21 -21.96
N THR A 100 -15.65 20.76 -20.90
CA THR A 100 -14.29 20.19 -20.98
C THR A 100 -14.24 18.89 -20.20
N ALA A 101 -13.45 17.93 -20.66
CA ALA A 101 -13.38 16.59 -20.06
C ALA A 101 -12.02 15.93 -20.31
N SER A 102 -11.64 14.93 -19.52
CA SER A 102 -10.38 14.18 -19.65
C SER A 102 -10.61 12.75 -20.19
N PRO A 103 -11.11 12.57 -21.43
CA PRO A 103 -11.43 11.26 -21.97
C PRO A 103 -10.20 10.37 -22.16
N LEU A 104 -9.02 10.95 -22.44
CA LEU A 104 -7.79 10.18 -22.63
C LEU A 104 -7.40 9.39 -21.38
N LEU A 105 -7.53 9.97 -20.19
CA LEU A 105 -7.26 9.27 -18.93
C LEU A 105 -8.25 8.12 -18.73
N PHE A 106 -9.53 8.35 -19.02
CA PHE A 106 -10.55 7.31 -18.91
C PHE A 106 -10.26 6.15 -19.86
N ASP A 107 -10.04 6.45 -21.13
CA ASP A 107 -9.75 5.45 -22.16
C ASP A 107 -8.44 4.70 -21.88
N ALA A 108 -7.43 5.38 -21.31
CA ALA A 108 -6.18 4.75 -20.89
C ALA A 108 -6.41 3.71 -19.79
N LEU A 109 -7.18 4.07 -18.75
CA LEU A 109 -7.48 3.13 -17.67
C LEU A 109 -8.46 2.03 -18.09
N CYS A 110 -9.38 2.31 -19.02
CA CYS A 110 -10.24 1.29 -19.63
C CYS A 110 -9.42 0.28 -20.45
N GLY A 111 -8.43 0.73 -21.23
CA GLY A 111 -7.57 -0.20 -21.96
C GLY A 111 -6.80 -1.15 -21.04
N VAL A 112 -6.29 -0.66 -19.90
CA VAL A 112 -5.70 -1.54 -18.88
C VAL A 112 -6.73 -2.48 -18.26
N PHE A 113 -7.95 -1.99 -17.96
CA PHE A 113 -9.04 -2.81 -17.43
C PHE A 113 -9.43 -3.95 -18.38
N ASP A 114 -9.52 -3.66 -19.68
CA ASP A 114 -9.88 -4.62 -20.73
C ASP A 114 -8.70 -5.58 -21.02
N ASP A 115 -7.45 -5.10 -21.01
CA ASP A 115 -6.28 -5.98 -21.19
C ASP A 115 -6.12 -6.99 -20.03
N LEU A 116 -6.62 -6.66 -18.84
CA LEU A 116 -6.69 -7.56 -17.69
C LEU A 116 -7.85 -8.57 -17.80
N GLY A 117 -8.69 -8.52 -18.83
CA GLY A 117 -9.81 -9.45 -19.02
C GLY A 117 -11.05 -9.12 -18.19
N PHE A 118 -11.13 -7.92 -17.60
CA PHE A 118 -12.25 -7.55 -16.72
C PHE A 118 -13.55 -7.20 -17.47
N GLU A 119 -13.51 -7.08 -18.79
CA GLU A 119 -14.69 -6.97 -19.66
C GLU A 119 -15.60 -8.19 -19.55
N ALA A 120 -15.07 -9.35 -19.13
CA ALA A 120 -15.84 -10.56 -18.84
C ALA A 120 -16.98 -10.33 -17.84
N VAL A 121 -16.85 -9.34 -16.95
CA VAL A 121 -17.91 -8.94 -16.00
C VAL A 121 -19.17 -8.43 -16.72
N GLY A 122 -19.03 -7.85 -17.92
CA GLY A 122 -20.16 -7.42 -18.76
C GLY A 122 -21.03 -6.31 -18.15
N ASP A 123 -20.48 -5.45 -17.29
CA ASP A 123 -21.22 -4.36 -16.63
C ASP A 123 -20.44 -3.04 -16.69
N GLU A 124 -20.81 -2.17 -17.63
CA GLU A 124 -20.14 -0.88 -17.81
C GLU A 124 -20.24 0.03 -16.59
N THR A 125 -21.33 -0.06 -15.82
CA THR A 125 -21.47 0.74 -14.59
C THR A 125 -20.47 0.27 -13.55
N PHE A 126 -20.13 -1.02 -13.52
CA PHE A 126 -19.09 -1.54 -12.63
C PHE A 126 -17.70 -1.03 -13.05
N ARG A 127 -17.37 -1.11 -14.35
CA ARG A 127 -16.13 -0.52 -14.89
C ARG A 127 -16.02 0.96 -14.53
N ASP A 128 -17.07 1.75 -14.79
CA ASP A 128 -17.10 3.17 -14.47
C ASP A 128 -16.86 3.44 -12.96
N LEU A 129 -17.43 2.63 -12.07
CA LEU A 129 -17.20 2.74 -10.62
C LEU A 129 -15.74 2.42 -10.24
N VAL A 130 -15.11 1.45 -10.90
CA VAL A 130 -13.70 1.09 -10.71
C VAL A 130 -12.78 2.23 -11.20
N ILE A 131 -13.00 2.72 -12.42
CA ILE A 131 -12.17 3.80 -12.99
C ILE A 131 -12.33 5.10 -12.19
N ALA A 132 -13.55 5.45 -11.80
CA ALA A 132 -13.78 6.62 -10.94
C ALA A 132 -13.08 6.48 -9.57
N ARG A 133 -13.06 5.27 -8.98
CA ARG A 133 -12.34 4.99 -7.73
C ARG A 133 -10.83 5.20 -7.87
N ILE A 134 -10.24 4.84 -9.01
CA ILE A 134 -8.81 5.04 -9.30
C ILE A 134 -8.48 6.53 -9.46
N VAL A 135 -9.31 7.28 -10.20
CA VAL A 135 -9.05 8.69 -10.52
C VAL A 135 -9.30 9.59 -9.32
N GLU A 136 -10.42 9.40 -8.63
CA GLU A 136 -10.79 10.19 -7.48
C GLU A 136 -11.73 9.39 -6.55
N PRO A 137 -11.18 8.73 -5.51
CA PRO A 137 -11.96 7.85 -4.66
C PRO A 137 -12.96 8.64 -3.81
N THR A 138 -14.22 8.68 -4.26
CA THR A 138 -15.32 9.41 -3.61
C THR A 138 -16.51 8.50 -3.26
N SER A 139 -17.59 9.06 -2.74
CA SER A 139 -18.83 8.31 -2.49
C SER A 139 -19.57 7.98 -3.79
N VAL A 140 -20.47 6.99 -3.76
CA VAL A 140 -21.34 6.68 -4.92
C VAL A 140 -22.17 7.91 -5.35
N LEU A 141 -22.55 8.78 -4.40
CA LEU A 141 -23.31 10.00 -4.65
C LEU A 141 -22.55 11.00 -5.54
N ASP A 142 -21.24 11.08 -5.36
CA ASP A 142 -20.37 12.05 -6.04
C ASP A 142 -19.61 11.43 -7.22
N THR A 143 -19.68 10.11 -7.42
CA THR A 143 -19.04 9.41 -8.54
C THR A 143 -19.50 9.96 -9.89
N GLY A 144 -20.76 10.41 -10.01
CA GLY A 144 -21.27 11.03 -11.23
C GLY A 144 -20.59 12.36 -11.60
N ARG A 145 -19.98 13.08 -10.65
CA ARG A 145 -19.16 14.26 -10.95
C ARG A 145 -17.83 13.83 -11.57
N VAL A 146 -17.17 12.83 -10.99
CA VAL A 146 -15.88 12.30 -11.47
C VAL A 146 -16.02 11.76 -12.89
N LEU A 147 -17.08 10.99 -13.17
CA LEU A 147 -17.33 10.45 -14.50
C LEU A 147 -17.58 11.55 -15.55
N ARG A 148 -18.31 12.62 -15.19
CA ARG A 148 -18.50 13.78 -16.09
C ARG A 148 -17.19 14.51 -16.36
N ASP A 149 -16.33 14.65 -15.35
CA ASP A 149 -14.98 15.21 -15.50
C ASP A 149 -14.13 14.39 -16.48
N LEU A 150 -14.34 13.08 -16.51
CA LEU A 150 -13.71 12.13 -17.44
C LEU A 150 -14.41 12.02 -18.80
N GLY A 151 -15.45 12.83 -19.07
CA GLY A 151 -16.16 12.84 -20.35
C GLY A 151 -17.20 11.73 -20.50
N ARG A 152 -17.55 11.04 -19.42
CA ARG A 152 -18.55 9.97 -19.40
C ARG A 152 -19.90 10.50 -18.94
N LYS A 153 -20.97 9.99 -19.55
CA LYS A 153 -22.33 10.18 -19.05
C LYS A 153 -22.58 9.17 -17.92
N PRO A 154 -22.65 9.61 -16.65
CA PRO A 154 -22.79 8.68 -15.55
C PRO A 154 -24.16 8.01 -15.56
N ALA A 155 -24.20 6.72 -15.18
CA ALA A 155 -25.43 6.07 -14.81
C ALA A 155 -26.11 6.83 -13.64
N SER A 156 -27.43 6.68 -13.50
CA SER A 156 -28.11 7.25 -12.33
C SER A 156 -27.59 6.63 -11.03
N GLU A 157 -27.62 7.37 -9.93
CA GLU A 157 -27.21 6.87 -8.61
C GLU A 157 -27.94 5.56 -8.25
N LYS A 158 -29.24 5.47 -8.56
CA LYS A 158 -30.03 4.25 -8.37
C LYS A 158 -29.45 3.06 -9.15
N THR A 159 -28.96 3.28 -10.35
CA THR A 159 -28.31 2.25 -11.17
C THR A 159 -26.96 1.85 -10.62
N MET A 160 -26.15 2.81 -10.18
CA MET A 160 -24.87 2.53 -9.51
C MET A 160 -25.09 1.68 -8.25
N ARG A 161 -26.08 2.01 -7.40
CA ARG A 161 -26.43 1.20 -6.22
C ARG A 161 -26.91 -0.20 -6.57
N ARG A 162 -27.74 -0.35 -7.61
CA ARG A 162 -28.14 -1.68 -8.11
C ARG A 162 -26.95 -2.49 -8.63
N THR A 163 -25.94 -1.82 -9.17
CA THR A 163 -24.69 -2.46 -9.62
C THR A 163 -23.94 -3.08 -8.45
N LEU A 164 -23.91 -2.42 -7.27
CA LEU A 164 -23.32 -3.00 -6.06
C LEU A 164 -24.04 -4.31 -5.66
N ALA A 165 -25.37 -4.34 -5.75
CA ALA A 165 -26.13 -5.57 -5.47
C ALA A 165 -25.85 -6.66 -6.52
N ARG A 166 -25.77 -6.31 -7.81
CA ARG A 166 -25.37 -7.24 -8.88
C ARG A 166 -23.96 -7.79 -8.68
N CYS A 167 -23.03 -6.96 -8.21
CA CYS A 167 -21.65 -7.34 -7.95
C CYS A 167 -21.55 -8.56 -7.03
N VAL A 168 -22.39 -8.58 -5.98
CA VAL A 168 -22.47 -9.73 -5.05
C VAL A 168 -23.30 -10.86 -5.68
N GLY A 169 -24.50 -10.57 -6.17
CA GLY A 169 -25.44 -11.59 -6.64
C GLY A 169 -25.02 -12.32 -7.92
N ARG A 170 -24.11 -11.77 -8.72
CA ARG A 170 -23.60 -12.37 -9.96
C ARG A 170 -22.13 -12.80 -9.87
N GLY A 171 -21.54 -12.79 -8.67
CA GLY A 171 -20.17 -13.25 -8.45
C GLY A 171 -19.12 -12.46 -9.23
N TYR A 172 -19.19 -11.13 -9.26
CA TYR A 172 -18.20 -10.33 -10.00
C TYR A 172 -16.79 -10.52 -9.44
N ARG A 173 -16.66 -10.68 -8.11
CA ARG A 173 -15.36 -10.96 -7.48
C ARG A 173 -14.70 -12.20 -8.06
N ASP A 174 -15.49 -13.24 -8.28
CA ASP A 174 -15.00 -14.52 -8.78
C ASP A 174 -14.47 -14.42 -10.21
N GLN A 175 -15.17 -13.64 -11.05
CA GLN A 175 -14.75 -13.35 -12.42
C GLN A 175 -13.48 -12.50 -12.45
N VAL A 176 -13.40 -11.47 -11.61
CA VAL A 176 -12.21 -10.61 -11.50
C VAL A 176 -11.01 -11.41 -10.96
N ALA A 177 -11.19 -12.23 -9.92
CA ALA A 177 -10.12 -13.08 -9.39
C ALA A 177 -9.60 -14.08 -10.42
N ARG A 178 -10.50 -14.67 -11.23
CA ARG A 178 -10.12 -15.51 -12.39
C ARG A 178 -9.26 -14.75 -13.39
N ALA A 179 -9.72 -13.58 -13.82
CA ALA A 179 -8.98 -12.74 -14.76
C ALA A 179 -7.61 -12.28 -14.21
N CYS A 180 -7.55 -11.93 -12.92
CA CYS A 180 -6.28 -11.64 -12.24
C CYS A 180 -5.30 -12.82 -12.27
N PHE A 181 -5.79 -14.03 -11.99
CA PHE A 181 -4.95 -15.24 -12.03
C PHE A 181 -4.46 -15.54 -13.45
N ASP A 182 -5.36 -15.49 -14.44
CA ASP A 182 -5.02 -15.74 -15.84
C ASP A 182 -3.96 -14.73 -16.33
N HIS A 183 -4.08 -13.45 -15.94
CA HIS A 183 -3.06 -12.42 -16.19
C HIS A 183 -1.73 -12.77 -15.52
N ALA A 184 -1.73 -13.08 -14.22
CA ALA A 184 -0.51 -13.40 -13.48
C ALA A 184 0.20 -14.65 -14.01
N GLN A 185 -0.56 -15.66 -14.43
CA GLN A 185 -0.03 -16.87 -15.05
C GLN A 185 0.56 -16.61 -16.44
N SER A 186 -0.05 -15.72 -17.23
CA SER A 186 0.45 -15.39 -18.58
C SER A 186 1.67 -14.46 -18.58
N SER A 187 1.78 -13.60 -17.56
CA SER A 187 2.79 -12.54 -17.48
C SER A 187 3.95 -12.86 -16.52
N GLY A 188 3.83 -13.91 -15.70
CA GLY A 188 4.81 -14.20 -14.66
C GLY A 188 4.65 -15.58 -14.02
N ASP A 189 4.97 -15.63 -12.73
CA ASP A 189 5.05 -16.86 -11.95
C ASP A 189 4.12 -16.77 -10.72
N VAL A 190 3.18 -17.71 -10.64
CA VAL A 190 2.22 -17.87 -9.53
C VAL A 190 2.64 -18.98 -8.55
N SER A 191 3.85 -19.51 -8.68
CA SER A 191 4.41 -20.52 -7.78
C SER A 191 4.63 -20.00 -6.35
N LEU A 192 4.83 -18.68 -6.20
CA LEU A 192 5.01 -17.99 -4.92
C LEU A 192 3.95 -16.90 -4.74
N CYS A 193 3.14 -17.05 -3.71
CA CYS A 193 2.12 -16.08 -3.31
C CYS A 193 2.45 -15.47 -1.96
N LEU A 194 2.20 -14.17 -1.82
CA LEU A 194 2.35 -13.45 -0.57
C LEU A 194 0.99 -13.23 0.06
N TYR A 195 0.90 -13.45 1.36
CA TYR A 195 -0.33 -13.27 2.12
C TYR A 195 -0.10 -12.36 3.32
N ASP A 196 -0.97 -11.36 3.48
CA ASP A 196 -1.09 -10.57 4.69
C ASP A 196 -2.55 -10.19 4.93
N VAL A 197 -2.83 -9.75 6.15
CA VAL A 197 -4.15 -9.30 6.57
C VAL A 197 -4.10 -7.85 7.04
N THR A 198 -5.20 -7.14 6.86
CA THR A 198 -5.39 -5.82 7.44
C THR A 198 -6.74 -5.72 8.11
N THR A 199 -6.85 -4.81 9.08
CA THR A 199 -8.13 -4.36 9.59
C THR A 199 -8.60 -3.13 8.82
N LEU A 200 -9.88 -3.07 8.44
CA LEU A 200 -10.54 -1.85 7.94
C LEU A 200 -11.61 -1.43 8.94
N TYR A 201 -11.59 -0.17 9.35
CA TYR A 201 -12.54 0.38 10.33
C TYR A 201 -13.67 1.16 9.65
N PHE A 202 -14.74 1.36 10.40
CA PHE A 202 -15.94 2.07 10.00
C PHE A 202 -16.18 3.25 10.92
N GLU A 203 -16.85 4.29 10.40
CA GLU A 203 -17.50 5.30 11.23
C GLU A 203 -18.88 4.75 11.67
N ALA A 204 -18.85 3.69 12.47
CA ALA A 204 -20.05 3.04 13.00
C ALA A 204 -19.93 2.90 14.51
N GLU A 205 -20.96 3.30 15.25
CA GLU A 205 -20.95 3.24 16.71
C GLU A 205 -21.26 1.85 17.27
N LYS A 206 -21.85 0.96 16.46
CA LYS A 206 -22.38 -0.34 16.90
C LYS A 206 -21.81 -1.48 16.08
N GLU A 207 -21.50 -2.58 16.76
CA GLU A 207 -21.18 -3.86 16.13
C GLU A 207 -22.40 -4.47 15.43
N ASP A 208 -22.15 -5.36 14.46
CA ASP A 208 -23.15 -6.24 13.88
C ASP A 208 -22.57 -7.64 13.63
N GLY A 209 -23.18 -8.45 12.75
CA GLY A 209 -22.72 -9.80 12.44
C GLY A 209 -21.36 -9.88 11.74
N LEU A 210 -20.89 -8.79 11.11
CA LEU A 210 -19.60 -8.75 10.40
C LEU A 210 -18.64 -7.75 11.07
N ARG A 211 -19.13 -6.56 11.39
CA ARG A 211 -18.36 -5.47 11.98
C ARG A 211 -18.25 -5.70 13.48
N LYS A 212 -17.08 -6.13 13.93
CA LYS A 212 -16.79 -6.45 15.33
C LYS A 212 -15.59 -5.67 15.82
N VAL A 213 -15.58 -5.28 17.09
CA VAL A 213 -14.38 -4.75 17.75
C VAL A 213 -13.41 -5.89 17.93
N GLY A 214 -12.18 -5.68 17.47
CA GLY A 214 -11.11 -6.67 17.56
C GLY A 214 -9.76 -6.02 17.76
N TYR A 215 -8.70 -6.80 17.54
CA TYR A 215 -7.35 -6.25 17.59
C TYR A 215 -7.12 -5.34 16.37
N SER A 216 -7.26 -4.03 16.57
CA SER A 216 -7.04 -3.05 15.52
C SER A 216 -5.55 -2.81 15.29
N LYS A 217 -5.06 -2.97 14.05
CA LYS A 217 -3.69 -2.57 13.68
C LYS A 217 -3.47 -1.05 13.86
N GLU A 218 -4.55 -0.26 13.94
CA GLU A 218 -4.55 1.19 14.17
C GLU A 218 -4.88 1.58 15.62
N ARG A 219 -5.00 0.60 16.53
CA ARG A 219 -5.33 0.79 17.96
C ARG A 219 -6.65 1.54 18.20
N ARG A 220 -7.61 1.38 17.28
CA ARG A 220 -8.98 1.88 17.44
C ARG A 220 -9.84 0.88 18.20
N VAL A 221 -10.91 1.39 18.82
CA VAL A 221 -11.97 0.61 19.48
C VAL A 221 -13.27 0.61 18.66
N ASP A 222 -13.22 1.16 17.45
CA ASP A 222 -14.33 1.19 16.51
C ASP A 222 -14.56 -0.22 15.92
N PRO A 223 -15.81 -0.60 15.58
CA PRO A 223 -16.09 -1.80 14.81
C PRO A 223 -15.25 -1.85 13.52
N GLN A 224 -14.70 -3.02 13.24
CA GLN A 224 -13.83 -3.25 12.09
C GLN A 224 -14.19 -4.55 11.38
N ILE A 225 -13.57 -4.77 10.23
CA ILE A 225 -13.48 -6.07 9.56
C ILE A 225 -12.02 -6.45 9.38
N VAL A 226 -11.76 -7.74 9.20
CA VAL A 226 -10.46 -8.25 8.78
C VAL A 226 -10.51 -8.58 7.30
N VAL A 227 -9.54 -8.07 6.54
CA VAL A 227 -9.40 -8.30 5.09
C VAL A 227 -8.08 -9.00 4.85
N GLY A 228 -8.15 -10.20 4.27
CA GLY A 228 -6.97 -10.93 3.79
C GLY A 228 -6.77 -10.69 2.30
N LEU A 229 -5.52 -10.49 1.88
CA LEU A 229 -5.16 -10.29 0.48
C LEU A 229 -4.07 -11.28 0.11
N LEU A 230 -4.34 -12.08 -0.93
CA LEU A 230 -3.35 -12.91 -1.60
C LEU A 230 -2.87 -12.17 -2.84
N VAL A 231 -1.56 -12.03 -2.98
CA VAL A 231 -0.92 -11.38 -4.13
C VAL A 231 0.19 -12.26 -4.69
N ASP A 232 0.58 -12.02 -5.94
CA ASP A 232 1.79 -12.62 -6.50
C ASP A 232 3.07 -12.06 -5.85
N ARG A 233 4.23 -12.57 -6.26
CA ARG A 233 5.54 -12.10 -5.77
C ARG A 233 5.83 -10.61 -5.97
N TYR A 234 5.14 -9.93 -6.88
CA TYR A 234 5.33 -8.51 -7.19
C TYR A 234 4.27 -7.59 -6.55
N GLY A 235 3.24 -8.19 -5.94
CA GLY A 235 2.15 -7.51 -5.27
C GLY A 235 0.90 -7.32 -6.12
N PHE A 236 0.78 -7.97 -7.28
CA PHE A 236 -0.45 -8.00 -8.07
C PHE A 236 -1.53 -8.84 -7.37
N PRO A 237 -2.77 -8.33 -7.22
CA PRO A 237 -3.78 -8.98 -6.39
C PRO A 237 -4.43 -10.20 -7.07
N LEU A 238 -4.48 -11.33 -6.35
CA LEU A 238 -5.00 -12.61 -6.84
C LEU A 238 -6.34 -12.99 -6.19
N GLU A 239 -6.46 -12.85 -4.86
CA GLU A 239 -7.68 -13.21 -4.13
C GLU A 239 -7.85 -12.30 -2.90
N ILE A 240 -9.11 -12.04 -2.52
CA ILE A 240 -9.45 -11.18 -1.37
C ILE A 240 -10.54 -11.83 -0.51
N GLY A 241 -10.30 -11.93 0.79
CA GLY A 241 -11.28 -12.41 1.76
C GLY A 241 -11.71 -11.33 2.75
N CYS A 242 -12.98 -11.39 3.16
CA CYS A 242 -13.59 -10.50 4.14
C CYS A 242 -14.10 -11.32 5.34
N PHE A 243 -13.62 -10.97 6.54
CA PHE A 243 -13.93 -11.68 7.78
C PHE A 243 -14.41 -10.73 8.87
N GLU A 244 -15.01 -11.31 9.91
CA GLU A 244 -15.43 -10.59 11.10
C GLU A 244 -14.26 -9.86 11.77
N GLY A 245 -14.51 -8.66 12.30
CA GLY A 245 -13.46 -7.80 12.86
C GLY A 245 -12.65 -8.35 14.04
N ASN A 246 -13.18 -9.36 14.72
CA ASN A 246 -12.57 -10.08 15.83
C ASN A 246 -12.00 -11.44 15.43
N LYS A 247 -12.10 -11.83 14.15
CA LYS A 247 -11.52 -13.09 13.65
C LYS A 247 -10.00 -13.03 13.81
N ALA A 248 -9.44 -14.04 14.46
CA ALA A 248 -7.99 -14.12 14.63
C ALA A 248 -7.31 -14.31 13.27
N GLU A 249 -6.21 -13.59 13.02
CA GLU A 249 -5.46 -13.63 11.74
C GLU A 249 -5.11 -15.06 11.32
N LYS A 250 -4.78 -15.92 12.28
CA LYS A 250 -4.51 -17.35 12.02
C LYS A 250 -5.64 -18.13 11.35
N HIS A 251 -6.88 -17.68 11.41
CA HIS A 251 -8.01 -18.39 10.80
C HIS A 251 -8.42 -17.82 9.44
N THR A 252 -7.60 -16.97 8.84
CA THR A 252 -7.93 -16.25 7.60
C THR A 252 -7.18 -16.76 6.37
N ILE A 253 -5.97 -17.31 6.57
CA ILE A 253 -5.10 -17.75 5.48
C ILE A 253 -5.63 -19.02 4.79
N ILE A 254 -6.02 -20.03 5.57
CA ILE A 254 -6.45 -21.34 5.05
C ILE A 254 -7.71 -21.20 4.19
N PRO A 255 -8.79 -20.52 4.63
CA PRO A 255 -9.98 -20.37 3.78
C PRO A 255 -9.71 -19.65 2.45
N ILE A 256 -8.79 -18.68 2.44
CA ILE A 256 -8.44 -17.95 1.20
C ILE A 256 -7.64 -18.85 0.26
N ILE A 257 -6.67 -19.60 0.78
CA ILE A 257 -5.87 -20.47 -0.08
C ILE A 257 -6.71 -21.64 -0.61
N GLU A 258 -7.56 -22.26 0.20
CA GLU A 258 -8.47 -23.31 -0.27
C GLU A 258 -9.42 -22.78 -1.34
N GLN A 259 -9.96 -21.57 -1.16
CA GLN A 259 -10.78 -20.91 -2.17
C GLN A 259 -9.98 -20.66 -3.46
N PHE A 260 -8.75 -20.18 -3.35
CA PHE A 260 -7.86 -19.95 -4.48
C PHE A 260 -7.51 -21.27 -5.22
N GLN A 261 -7.13 -22.32 -4.50
CA GLN A 261 -6.88 -23.66 -5.07
C GLN A 261 -8.12 -24.21 -5.77
N ALA A 262 -9.29 -24.12 -5.14
CA ALA A 262 -10.54 -24.61 -5.72
C ALA A 262 -10.94 -23.82 -6.99
N ARG A 263 -10.71 -22.50 -7.00
CA ARG A 263 -11.05 -21.62 -8.13
C ARG A 263 -10.17 -21.89 -9.36
N HIS A 264 -8.88 -22.15 -9.14
CA HIS A 264 -7.89 -22.23 -10.22
C HIS A 264 -7.34 -23.64 -10.47
N GLN A 265 -7.76 -24.63 -9.68
CA GLN A 265 -7.34 -26.03 -9.79
C GLN A 265 -5.81 -26.20 -9.68
N ILE A 266 -5.19 -25.51 -8.73
CA ILE A 266 -3.74 -25.51 -8.53
C ILE A 266 -3.37 -26.48 -7.41
N GLU A 267 -2.46 -27.40 -7.70
CA GLU A 267 -2.00 -28.42 -6.75
C GLU A 267 -0.80 -27.98 -5.90
N GLY A 268 0.02 -27.03 -6.36
CA GLY A 268 1.24 -26.61 -5.65
C GLY A 268 1.51 -25.11 -5.74
N VAL A 269 1.43 -24.43 -4.59
CA VAL A 269 1.82 -23.02 -4.41
C VAL A 269 2.61 -22.90 -3.11
N VAL A 270 3.63 -22.04 -3.11
CA VAL A 270 4.35 -21.61 -1.93
C VAL A 270 3.73 -20.33 -1.39
N VAL A 271 3.23 -20.36 -0.16
CA VAL A 271 2.66 -19.18 0.49
C VAL A 271 3.62 -18.59 1.50
N VAL A 272 3.90 -17.30 1.35
CA VAL A 272 4.72 -16.53 2.28
C VAL A 272 3.81 -15.71 3.20
N ALA A 273 4.00 -15.80 4.51
CA ALA A 273 3.18 -15.11 5.49
C ALA A 273 3.96 -14.73 6.76
N ASP A 274 3.51 -13.70 7.49
CA ASP A 274 4.13 -13.31 8.76
C ASP A 274 3.91 -14.34 9.89
N ALA A 275 4.88 -14.41 10.80
CA ALA A 275 4.93 -15.25 12.00
C ALA A 275 3.71 -15.09 12.93
N GLY A 276 3.06 -13.93 12.89
CA GLY A 276 1.87 -13.63 13.69
C GLY A 276 0.64 -14.43 13.25
N MET A 277 0.62 -14.86 11.99
CA MET A 277 -0.57 -15.41 11.34
C MET A 277 -0.62 -16.94 11.34
N LEU A 278 0.34 -17.64 11.94
CA LEU A 278 0.41 -19.10 11.84
C LEU A 278 0.65 -19.78 13.19
N SER A 279 -0.28 -20.67 13.56
CA SER A 279 -0.11 -21.66 14.62
C SER A 279 0.49 -22.95 14.07
N ALA A 280 0.97 -23.83 14.97
CA ALA A 280 1.42 -25.18 14.60
C ALA A 280 0.35 -25.93 13.78
N SER A 281 -0.91 -25.85 14.19
CA SER A 281 -2.05 -26.44 13.44
C SER A 281 -2.14 -25.91 12.01
N ASN A 282 -1.95 -24.61 11.79
CA ASN A 282 -2.06 -24.04 10.46
C ASN A 282 -0.94 -24.51 9.54
N LEU A 283 0.28 -24.69 10.06
CA LEU A 283 1.39 -25.21 9.28
C LEU A 283 1.15 -26.67 8.89
N GLU A 284 0.54 -27.46 9.78
CA GLU A 284 0.13 -28.83 9.49
C GLU A 284 -0.99 -28.87 8.44
N GLU A 285 -1.98 -27.98 8.52
CA GLU A 285 -3.06 -27.87 7.54
C GLU A 285 -2.53 -27.43 6.15
N LEU A 286 -1.61 -26.47 6.10
CA LEU A 286 -0.95 -26.06 4.84
C LEU A 286 -0.16 -27.23 4.22
N ASP A 287 0.63 -27.95 5.02
CA ASP A 287 1.39 -29.10 4.54
C ASP A 287 0.48 -30.26 4.09
N ALA A 288 -0.64 -30.49 4.80
CA ALA A 288 -1.63 -31.50 4.45
C ALA A 288 -2.40 -31.15 3.16
N ALA A 289 -2.58 -29.86 2.87
CA ALA A 289 -3.15 -29.35 1.61
C ALA A 289 -2.14 -29.38 0.44
N GLY A 290 -0.92 -29.89 0.65
CA GLY A 290 0.12 -29.97 -0.37
C GLY A 290 0.84 -28.64 -0.66
N LEU A 291 0.65 -27.64 0.19
CA LEU A 291 1.19 -26.30 -0.02
C LEU A 291 2.60 -26.16 0.55
N GLY A 292 3.45 -25.45 -0.19
CA GLY A 292 4.70 -24.92 0.37
C GLY A 292 4.40 -23.72 1.26
N PHE A 293 5.18 -23.51 2.32
CA PHE A 293 5.06 -22.28 3.10
C PHE A 293 6.42 -21.71 3.50
N ILE A 294 6.49 -20.38 3.64
CA ILE A 294 7.63 -19.66 4.21
C ILE A 294 7.11 -18.64 5.22
N VAL A 295 7.50 -18.81 6.47
CA VAL A 295 6.88 -18.06 7.57
C VAL A 295 7.93 -17.56 8.53
N GLY A 296 7.69 -16.42 9.17
CA GLY A 296 8.63 -15.91 10.16
C GLY A 296 8.67 -16.81 11.41
N SER A 297 9.86 -17.09 11.93
CA SER A 297 10.02 -17.72 13.24
C SER A 297 10.11 -16.67 14.35
N ARG A 298 9.55 -17.01 15.52
CA ARG A 298 9.71 -16.18 16.72
C ARG A 298 11.13 -16.37 17.26
N VAL A 299 11.82 -15.26 17.55
CA VAL A 299 13.19 -15.26 18.10
C VAL A 299 13.32 -16.11 19.37
N THR A 300 12.24 -16.30 20.13
CA THR A 300 12.22 -17.18 21.31
C THR A 300 12.49 -18.66 21.02
N LYS A 301 12.33 -19.10 19.76
CA LYS A 301 12.66 -20.45 19.31
C LYS A 301 14.16 -20.64 19.01
N ALA A 302 14.92 -19.57 18.78
CA ALA A 302 16.36 -19.66 18.46
C ALA A 302 17.16 -20.54 19.44
N PRO A 303 16.98 -20.46 20.77
CA PRO A 303 17.69 -21.36 21.70
C PRO A 303 17.43 -22.85 21.52
N ILE A 304 16.27 -23.22 20.95
CA ILE A 304 15.87 -24.61 20.69
C ILE A 304 16.35 -25.04 19.29
N ASP A 305 16.17 -24.15 18.31
CA ASP A 305 16.51 -24.44 16.92
C ASP A 305 18.04 -24.43 16.72
N LEU A 306 18.76 -23.54 17.40
CA LEU A 306 20.21 -23.33 17.29
C LEU A 306 21.01 -23.95 18.45
N GLU A 307 20.47 -24.96 19.14
CA GLU A 307 21.13 -25.56 20.31
C GLU A 307 22.52 -26.12 19.96
N SER A 308 22.62 -26.85 18.86
CA SER A 308 23.89 -27.37 18.31
C SER A 308 24.85 -26.24 17.98
N HIS A 309 24.39 -25.20 17.27
CA HIS A 309 25.18 -24.03 16.96
C HIS A 309 25.76 -23.36 18.21
N PHE A 310 24.91 -23.06 19.20
CA PHE A 310 25.33 -22.38 20.42
C PHE A 310 26.35 -23.21 21.21
N ARG A 311 26.23 -24.53 21.22
CA ARG A 311 27.19 -25.41 21.89
C ARG A 311 28.58 -25.35 21.26
N TRP A 312 28.67 -25.36 19.94
CA TRP A 312 29.93 -25.52 19.22
C TRP A 312 30.59 -24.20 18.79
N TYR A 313 29.78 -23.16 18.54
CA TYR A 313 30.24 -21.87 18.03
C TYR A 313 29.95 -20.69 18.98
N GLY A 314 29.13 -20.89 20.01
CA GLY A 314 28.72 -19.82 20.92
C GLY A 314 27.66 -18.90 20.31
N ASP A 315 27.52 -17.69 20.88
CA ASP A 315 26.54 -16.67 20.46
C ASP A 315 27.15 -15.49 19.70
N ALA A 316 28.40 -15.63 19.25
CA ALA A 316 29.09 -14.65 18.43
C ALA A 316 28.84 -14.91 16.93
N PHE A 317 28.04 -14.06 16.30
CA PHE A 317 27.67 -14.19 14.89
C PHE A 317 28.44 -13.23 13.98
N ALA A 318 28.76 -13.69 12.77
CA ALA A 318 29.23 -12.84 11.68
C ALA A 318 28.05 -12.14 10.98
N ASP A 319 28.26 -10.93 10.45
CA ASP A 319 27.21 -10.23 9.71
C ASP A 319 26.84 -10.99 8.43
N GLY A 320 25.55 -11.21 8.19
CA GLY A 320 25.07 -12.01 7.06
C GLY A 320 25.17 -13.52 7.27
N GLN A 321 25.60 -14.00 8.44
CA GLN A 321 25.64 -15.43 8.74
C GLN A 321 24.25 -16.06 8.65
N VAL A 322 24.16 -17.18 7.93
CA VAL A 322 22.95 -17.98 7.78
C VAL A 322 23.20 -19.37 8.35
N ILE A 323 22.23 -19.88 9.12
CA ILE A 323 22.24 -21.21 9.73
C ILE A 323 20.96 -21.91 9.29
N ASP A 324 21.08 -23.01 8.56
CA ASP A 324 19.97 -23.87 8.15
C ASP A 324 19.93 -25.08 9.06
N THR A 325 18.76 -25.35 9.64
CA THR A 325 18.57 -26.36 10.70
C THR A 325 17.09 -26.76 10.75
N ILE A 326 16.62 -27.31 11.86
CA ILE A 326 15.23 -27.73 12.07
C ILE A 326 14.60 -27.08 13.30
N THR A 327 13.27 -26.95 13.28
CA THR A 327 12.47 -26.54 14.44
C THR A 327 11.38 -27.58 14.70
N PRO A 328 11.18 -28.03 15.96
CA PRO A 328 10.14 -29.00 16.26
C PRO A 328 8.74 -28.43 16.00
N LYS A 329 7.85 -29.27 15.46
CA LYS A 329 6.43 -28.96 15.26
C LYS A 329 5.75 -28.71 16.60
N THR A 330 6.04 -29.56 17.59
CA THR A 330 5.55 -29.44 18.96
C THR A 330 6.63 -29.83 19.98
N GLY A 331 6.55 -29.26 21.18
CA GLY A 331 7.36 -29.72 22.30
C GLY A 331 8.87 -29.50 22.13
N LYS A 332 9.64 -30.60 22.19
CA LYS A 332 11.11 -30.61 22.20
C LYS A 332 11.68 -30.98 20.83
N ASN A 333 12.90 -30.51 20.56
CA ASN A 333 13.63 -30.84 19.35
C ASN A 333 14.30 -32.22 19.49
N ALA A 334 13.58 -33.30 19.15
CA ALA A 334 14.08 -34.67 19.28
C ALA A 334 14.95 -35.10 18.08
N GLU A 335 14.84 -34.40 16.96
CA GLU A 335 15.50 -34.75 15.69
C GLU A 335 16.81 -33.98 15.48
N ASN A 336 17.15 -33.05 16.39
CA ASN A 336 18.46 -32.40 16.42
C ASN A 336 19.29 -33.04 17.55
N ASP A 337 20.49 -33.53 17.23
CA ASP A 337 21.46 -34.00 18.22
C ASP A 337 22.48 -32.89 18.52
N PRO A 338 22.41 -32.22 19.69
CA PRO A 338 23.34 -31.16 20.04
C PRO A 338 24.79 -31.61 20.19
N MET A 339 25.06 -32.92 20.27
CA MET A 339 26.42 -33.46 20.31
C MET A 339 27.09 -33.47 18.94
N LEU A 340 26.35 -33.28 17.84
CA LEU A 340 26.91 -33.17 16.51
C LEU A 340 27.23 -31.70 16.18
N ARG A 341 28.37 -31.48 15.53
CA ARG A 341 28.82 -30.13 15.13
C ARG A 341 28.13 -29.62 13.86
N ALA A 342 27.70 -30.53 12.99
CA ALA A 342 26.94 -30.21 11.79
C ALA A 342 25.47 -30.03 12.16
N GLU A 343 24.82 -29.02 11.58
CA GLU A 343 23.38 -28.85 11.71
C GLU A 343 22.62 -29.93 10.92
N PRO A 344 21.45 -30.38 11.40
CA PRO A 344 20.63 -31.33 10.67
C PRO A 344 20.10 -30.69 9.37
N VAL A 345 20.22 -31.42 8.26
CA VAL A 345 19.61 -31.04 6.98
C VAL A 345 18.19 -31.58 6.96
N TRP A 346 17.20 -30.68 6.92
CA TRP A 346 15.80 -31.07 6.94
C TRP A 346 15.41 -31.87 5.70
N ASP A 347 14.70 -32.96 5.93
CA ASP A 347 14.11 -33.82 4.91
C ASP A 347 12.73 -34.30 5.37
N LYS A 348 11.72 -34.18 4.51
CA LYS A 348 10.30 -34.45 4.84
C LYS A 348 10.06 -35.91 5.23
N ALA A 349 10.81 -36.87 4.68
CA ALA A 349 10.60 -38.29 4.93
C ALA A 349 11.15 -38.73 6.31
N THR A 350 12.28 -38.16 6.70
CA THR A 350 13.03 -38.48 7.92
C THR A 350 12.67 -37.59 9.12
N HIS A 351 12.39 -36.30 8.90
CA HIS A 351 12.09 -35.32 9.95
C HIS A 351 10.58 -35.08 10.09
N ARG A 352 9.86 -36.10 10.56
CA ARG A 352 8.38 -36.06 10.62
C ARG A 352 7.85 -35.13 11.71
N SER A 353 8.63 -34.91 12.77
CA SER A 353 8.26 -34.10 13.93
C SER A 353 8.85 -32.70 13.93
N SER A 354 9.56 -32.31 12.87
CA SER A 354 10.14 -30.98 12.69
C SER A 354 9.83 -30.36 11.33
N TRP A 355 9.94 -29.04 11.27
CA TRP A 355 10.00 -28.27 10.03
C TRP A 355 11.44 -27.79 9.80
N ARG A 356 11.76 -27.38 8.58
CA ARG A 356 13.02 -26.69 8.30
C ARG A 356 13.00 -25.31 8.94
N ALA A 357 14.11 -24.90 9.54
CA ALA A 357 14.29 -23.59 10.14
C ALA A 357 15.56 -22.94 9.60
N VAL A 358 15.40 -21.78 8.97
CA VAL A 358 16.52 -20.95 8.50
C VAL A 358 16.67 -19.77 9.43
N TRP A 359 17.87 -19.53 9.95
CA TRP A 359 18.19 -18.39 10.81
C TRP A 359 19.22 -17.50 10.14
N SER A 360 19.00 -16.19 10.19
CA SER A 360 19.93 -15.18 9.70
C SER A 360 20.31 -14.21 10.80
N PHE A 361 21.59 -13.82 10.84
CA PHE A 361 22.08 -12.75 11.70
C PHE A 361 22.36 -11.48 10.88
N SER A 362 21.94 -10.34 11.42
CA SER A 362 22.29 -9.02 10.86
C SER A 362 22.80 -8.08 11.95
N ARG A 363 23.97 -7.48 11.73
CA ARG A 363 24.56 -6.46 12.60
C ARG A 363 23.68 -5.21 12.69
N LYS A 364 23.08 -4.79 11.57
CA LYS A 364 22.11 -3.66 11.56
C LYS A 364 20.92 -3.95 12.47
N ARG A 365 20.37 -5.18 12.41
CA ARG A 365 19.28 -5.63 13.28
C ARG A 365 19.73 -5.71 14.73
N PHE A 366 20.91 -6.28 15.00
CA PHE A 366 21.50 -6.36 16.34
C PHE A 366 21.58 -5.01 17.04
N VAL A 367 22.10 -3.97 16.35
CA VAL A 367 22.20 -2.61 16.89
C VAL A 367 20.81 -2.04 17.21
N ARG A 368 19.85 -2.18 16.29
CA ARG A 368 18.48 -1.69 16.46
C ARG A 368 17.75 -2.40 17.60
N ASP A 369 17.88 -3.71 17.68
CA ASP A 369 17.23 -4.53 18.71
C ASP A 369 17.81 -4.20 20.09
N ASN A 370 19.13 -4.03 20.22
CA ASN A 370 19.77 -3.62 21.46
C ASN A 370 19.37 -2.21 21.92
N LYS A 371 19.19 -1.27 20.99
CA LYS A 371 18.62 0.06 21.30
C LYS A 371 17.21 -0.09 21.90
N THR A 372 16.38 -0.94 21.30
CA THR A 372 15.01 -1.21 21.77
C THR A 372 15.01 -1.88 23.15
N LEU A 373 15.86 -2.90 23.36
CA LEU A 373 16.01 -3.59 24.63
C LEU A 373 16.52 -2.66 25.74
N THR A 374 17.41 -1.72 25.42
CA THR A 374 17.90 -0.72 26.37
C THR A 374 16.78 0.20 26.83
N LEU A 375 15.93 0.67 25.91
CA LEU A 375 14.73 1.46 26.25
C LEU A 375 13.74 0.67 27.11
N GLN A 376 13.54 -0.63 26.81
CA GLN A 376 12.69 -1.51 27.61
C GLN A 376 13.25 -1.72 29.03
N ALA A 377 14.56 -1.94 29.17
CA ALA A 377 15.22 -2.08 30.46
C ALA A 377 15.13 -0.79 31.30
N ASN A 378 15.31 0.39 30.68
CA ASN A 378 15.15 1.67 31.38
C ASN A 378 13.71 1.88 31.85
N ARG A 379 12.73 1.54 31.01
CA ARG A 379 11.31 1.56 31.41
C ARG A 379 11.01 0.60 32.55
N ALA A 380 11.61 -0.59 32.57
CA ALA A 380 11.47 -1.54 33.68
C ALA A 380 12.02 -0.95 34.98
N ARG A 381 13.19 -0.30 34.94
CA ARG A 381 13.77 0.41 36.09
C ARG A 381 12.86 1.55 36.58
N ASP A 382 12.32 2.38 35.69
CA ASP A 382 11.39 3.44 36.08
C ASP A 382 10.15 2.92 36.83
N VAL A 383 9.64 1.73 36.45
CA VAL A 383 8.48 1.09 37.10
C VAL A 383 8.84 0.48 38.46
N ILE A 384 10.08 -0.02 38.61
CA ILE A 384 10.62 -0.51 39.88
C ILE A 384 10.82 0.66 40.85
N ASP A 385 11.35 1.78 40.37
CA ASP A 385 11.60 3.02 41.12
C ASP A 385 10.31 3.80 41.47
N GLY A 386 9.14 3.35 41.03
CA GLY A 386 7.86 4.03 41.27
C GLY A 386 7.64 5.31 40.44
N LYS A 387 8.52 5.61 39.47
CA LYS A 387 8.44 6.80 38.60
C LYS A 387 7.35 6.70 37.52
N LYS A 388 6.84 5.51 37.25
CA LYS A 388 5.80 5.24 36.24
C LYS A 388 4.75 4.26 36.75
N ALA A 389 3.52 4.44 36.26
CA ALA A 389 2.39 3.57 36.59
C ALA A 389 2.66 2.10 36.21
N VAL A 390 2.14 1.20 37.05
CA VAL A 390 2.34 -0.25 37.00
C VAL A 390 1.50 -0.85 35.87
N LYS A 391 1.95 -0.70 34.63
CA LYS A 391 1.49 -1.55 33.52
C LYS A 391 2.38 -2.78 33.43
N ALA A 392 1.87 -3.89 32.93
CA ALA A 392 2.66 -5.08 32.62
C ALA A 392 3.86 -4.69 31.73
N THR A 393 5.03 -4.57 32.35
CA THR A 393 6.25 -4.04 31.73
C THR A 393 7.24 -5.17 31.62
N ARG A 394 7.76 -5.39 30.41
CA ARG A 394 8.72 -6.46 30.10
C ARG A 394 9.97 -6.31 30.98
N PHE A 395 10.54 -7.44 31.41
CA PHE A 395 11.70 -7.54 32.30
C PHE A 395 11.46 -7.07 33.74
N VAL A 396 10.22 -6.97 34.19
CA VAL A 396 9.91 -6.78 35.62
C VAL A 396 9.42 -8.12 36.18
N THR A 397 10.08 -8.59 37.24
CA THR A 397 9.62 -9.74 38.04
C THR A 397 9.20 -9.26 39.43
N THR A 398 8.15 -9.87 39.99
CA THR A 398 7.72 -9.61 41.37
C THR A 398 8.03 -10.85 42.20
N ARG A 399 8.76 -10.69 43.30
CA ARG A 399 8.99 -11.76 44.29
C ARG A 399 8.70 -11.21 45.67
N ALA A 400 7.83 -11.89 46.42
CA ALA A 400 7.41 -11.48 47.77
C ALA A 400 7.00 -9.99 47.85
N GLY A 401 6.19 -9.52 46.89
CA GLY A 401 5.74 -8.13 46.82
C GLY A 401 6.78 -7.10 46.34
N THR A 402 8.06 -7.48 46.22
CA THR A 402 9.13 -6.60 45.74
C THR A 402 9.35 -6.78 44.23
N ARG A 403 9.36 -5.66 43.50
CA ARG A 403 9.66 -5.64 42.06
C ARG A 403 11.16 -5.58 41.83
N ARG A 404 11.67 -6.39 40.90
CA ARG A 404 13.08 -6.42 40.49
C ARG A 404 13.19 -6.54 38.98
N LEU A 405 14.34 -6.15 38.45
CA LEU A 405 14.67 -6.35 37.04
C LEU A 405 14.94 -7.84 36.82
N ASP A 406 14.32 -8.42 35.80
CA ASP A 406 14.61 -9.79 35.35
C ASP A 406 15.86 -9.77 34.45
N GLU A 407 17.03 -9.79 35.10
CA GLU A 407 18.33 -9.76 34.43
C GLU A 407 18.54 -10.98 33.53
N LYS A 408 18.03 -12.14 33.92
CA LYS A 408 18.15 -13.38 33.12
C LYS A 408 17.36 -13.26 31.82
N ALA A 409 16.11 -12.79 31.88
CA ALA A 409 15.32 -12.57 30.69
C ALA A 409 15.91 -11.48 29.79
N LEU A 410 16.48 -10.42 30.36
CA LEU A 410 17.15 -9.36 29.60
C LEU A 410 18.43 -9.87 28.91
N ALA A 411 19.28 -10.62 29.62
CA ALA A 411 20.48 -11.21 29.07
C ALA A 411 20.16 -12.16 27.91
N ARG A 412 19.16 -13.04 28.09
CA ARG A 412 18.66 -13.93 27.02
C ARG A 412 18.11 -13.16 25.82
N ALA A 413 17.41 -12.05 26.05
CA ALA A 413 16.91 -11.24 24.94
C ALA A 413 18.05 -10.54 24.18
N ARG A 414 19.15 -10.19 24.86
CA ARG A 414 20.34 -9.57 24.26
C ARG A 414 21.18 -10.57 23.46
N SER A 415 21.35 -11.80 23.96
CA SER A 415 22.12 -12.83 23.24
C SER A 415 21.45 -13.25 21.93
N LEU A 416 20.13 -13.08 21.83
CA LEU A 416 19.36 -13.37 20.62
C LEU A 416 19.12 -12.15 19.73
N ALA A 417 19.67 -10.98 20.08
CA ALA A 417 19.50 -9.77 19.28
C ALA A 417 20.11 -9.98 17.88
N GLY A 418 19.50 -9.39 16.85
CA GLY A 418 20.03 -9.50 15.49
C GLY A 418 19.70 -10.79 14.74
N LEU A 419 19.24 -11.84 15.44
CA LEU A 419 18.72 -13.06 14.82
C LEU A 419 17.30 -12.86 14.28
N LYS A 420 17.04 -13.41 13.10
CA LYS A 420 15.70 -13.57 12.52
C LYS A 420 15.61 -14.96 11.92
N GLY A 421 14.60 -15.72 12.36
CA GLY A 421 14.33 -17.06 11.87
C GLY A 421 13.17 -17.10 10.90
N TYR A 422 13.14 -18.15 10.09
CA TYR A 422 12.15 -18.48 9.09
C TYR A 422 11.86 -19.98 9.18
N VAL A 423 10.62 -20.41 8.97
CA VAL A 423 10.20 -21.81 9.00
C VAL A 423 9.57 -22.16 7.66
N THR A 424 9.90 -23.34 7.13
CA THR A 424 9.40 -23.82 5.86
C THR A 424 9.30 -25.35 5.83
N ASN A 425 8.45 -25.89 4.94
CA ASN A 425 8.40 -27.30 4.56
C ASN A 425 9.07 -27.57 3.20
N LEU A 426 9.87 -26.62 2.69
CA LEU A 426 10.62 -26.76 1.44
C LEU A 426 12.03 -27.31 1.72
N SER A 427 12.44 -28.33 0.97
CA SER A 427 13.77 -28.93 1.09
C SER A 427 14.87 -27.95 0.66
N VAL A 428 16.11 -28.21 1.10
CA VAL A 428 17.28 -27.38 0.74
C VAL A 428 17.56 -27.40 -0.76
N ASP A 429 17.31 -28.53 -1.42
CA ASP A 429 17.52 -28.68 -2.87
C ASP A 429 16.48 -27.92 -3.69
N LEU A 430 15.24 -27.82 -3.18
CA LEU A 430 14.17 -27.06 -3.83
C LEU A 430 14.35 -25.56 -3.62
N MET A 431 14.74 -25.15 -2.41
CA MET A 431 14.91 -23.73 -2.08
C MET A 431 16.08 -23.52 -1.11
N PRO A 432 17.22 -22.96 -1.57
CA PRO A 432 18.36 -22.66 -0.70
C PRO A 432 18.01 -21.64 0.39
N PRO A 433 18.78 -21.59 1.51
CA PRO A 433 18.49 -20.71 2.64
C PRO A 433 18.39 -19.23 2.28
N ALA A 434 19.25 -18.75 1.37
CA ALA A 434 19.25 -17.37 0.91
C ALA A 434 17.96 -17.00 0.17
N GLU A 435 17.38 -17.94 -0.58
CA GLU A 435 16.13 -17.76 -1.31
C GLU A 435 14.94 -17.74 -0.37
N VAL A 436 14.88 -18.63 0.63
CA VAL A 436 13.86 -18.58 1.70
C VAL A 436 13.81 -17.19 2.37
N ILE A 437 14.99 -16.63 2.66
CA ILE A 437 15.12 -15.29 3.24
C ILE A 437 14.64 -14.22 2.25
N GLY A 438 15.01 -14.33 0.97
CA GLY A 438 14.58 -13.44 -0.12
C GLY A 438 13.07 -13.40 -0.28
N CYS A 439 12.43 -14.57 -0.46
CA CYS A 439 10.98 -14.69 -0.58
C CYS A 439 10.24 -14.13 0.63
N TYR A 440 10.74 -14.33 1.85
CA TYR A 440 10.13 -13.69 3.02
C TYR A 440 10.31 -12.17 3.02
N HIS A 441 11.46 -11.66 2.55
CA HIS A 441 11.64 -10.22 2.42
C HIS A 441 10.61 -9.61 1.47
N ASP A 442 10.23 -10.31 0.40
CA ASP A 442 9.23 -9.88 -0.59
C ASP A 442 7.83 -9.63 0.01
N LEU A 443 7.53 -10.05 1.25
CA LEU A 443 6.28 -9.69 1.95
C LEU A 443 5.98 -8.18 1.95
N TRP A 444 6.99 -7.32 1.81
CA TRP A 444 6.76 -5.89 1.67
C TRP A 444 5.90 -5.50 0.45
N HIS A 445 5.85 -6.34 -0.60
CA HIS A 445 5.00 -6.14 -1.78
C HIS A 445 3.51 -6.21 -1.43
N VAL A 446 3.09 -7.16 -0.59
CA VAL A 446 1.69 -7.22 -0.12
C VAL A 446 1.36 -6.05 0.81
N GLU A 447 2.30 -5.65 1.68
CA GLU A 447 2.13 -4.44 2.50
C GLU A 447 1.97 -3.18 1.64
N GLN A 448 2.70 -3.08 0.53
CA GLN A 448 2.54 -2.01 -0.44
C GLN A 448 1.16 -2.04 -1.09
N SER A 449 0.66 -3.20 -1.49
CA SER A 449 -0.68 -3.35 -2.06
C SER A 449 -1.77 -2.92 -1.07
N PHE A 450 -1.64 -3.27 0.20
CA PHE A 450 -2.53 -2.76 1.25
C PHE A 450 -2.42 -1.25 1.45
N ARG A 451 -1.21 -0.69 1.35
CA ARG A 451 -1.02 0.76 1.42
C ARG A 451 -1.78 1.45 0.29
N MET A 452 -1.56 1.03 -0.95
CA MET A 452 -2.24 1.56 -2.13
C MET A 452 -3.76 1.46 -2.01
N SER A 453 -4.27 0.29 -1.60
CA SER A 453 -5.70 0.08 -1.35
C SER A 453 -6.27 1.08 -0.32
N LYS A 454 -5.54 1.37 0.76
CA LYS A 454 -5.99 2.29 1.81
C LYS A 454 -5.83 3.76 1.47
N THR A 455 -4.72 4.15 0.85
CA THR A 455 -4.37 5.56 0.62
C THR A 455 -4.86 6.07 -0.71
N ASP A 456 -4.50 5.37 -1.80
CA ASP A 456 -4.77 5.82 -3.16
C ASP A 456 -6.20 5.47 -3.58
N LEU A 457 -6.71 4.32 -3.16
CA LEU A 457 -8.06 3.85 -3.49
C LEU A 457 -9.09 4.11 -2.38
N ALA A 458 -8.65 4.64 -1.23
CA ALA A 458 -9.50 4.93 -0.07
C ALA A 458 -10.47 3.79 0.31
N ALA A 459 -9.95 2.57 0.48
CA ALA A 459 -10.69 1.45 1.06
C ALA A 459 -11.20 1.72 2.48
N ARG A 460 -10.74 2.80 3.12
CA ARG A 460 -11.16 3.27 4.43
C ARG A 460 -11.18 4.81 4.50
N PRO A 461 -11.98 5.41 5.41
CA PRO A 461 -13.02 4.77 6.21
C PRO A 461 -14.14 4.18 5.34
N MET A 462 -14.68 3.03 5.73
CA MET A 462 -15.79 2.43 5.01
C MET A 462 -17.13 3.00 5.49
N PHE A 463 -17.90 3.52 4.54
CA PHE A 463 -19.25 4.07 4.78
C PHE A 463 -20.37 3.09 4.40
N ALA A 464 -20.02 1.92 3.85
CA ALA A 464 -20.97 0.86 3.55
C ALA A 464 -21.53 0.25 4.85
N ARG A 465 -22.85 0.03 4.89
CA ARG A 465 -23.57 -0.40 6.11
C ARG A 465 -24.02 -1.85 6.10
N THR A 466 -24.31 -2.40 4.92
CA THR A 466 -24.75 -3.81 4.78
C THR A 466 -23.57 -4.67 4.35
N LYS A 467 -23.60 -5.97 4.69
CA LYS A 467 -22.59 -6.93 4.26
C LYS A 467 -22.38 -6.90 2.74
N ASP A 468 -23.45 -6.95 1.96
CA ASP A 468 -23.33 -6.93 0.49
C ASP A 468 -22.71 -5.64 -0.05
N ALA A 469 -23.02 -4.49 0.54
CA ALA A 469 -22.40 -3.23 0.13
C ALA A 469 -20.90 -3.17 0.49
N ILE A 470 -20.52 -3.79 1.60
CA ILE A 470 -19.11 -3.96 2.00
C ILE A 470 -18.39 -4.87 1.00
N GLU A 471 -18.97 -6.03 0.69
CA GLU A 471 -18.38 -6.98 -0.27
C GLU A 471 -18.26 -6.37 -1.67
N ALA A 472 -19.27 -5.62 -2.13
CA ALA A 472 -19.21 -4.90 -3.40
C ALA A 472 -18.12 -3.82 -3.41
N HIS A 473 -17.99 -3.05 -2.33
CA HIS A 473 -16.93 -2.05 -2.21
C HIS A 473 -15.53 -2.68 -2.24
N LEU A 474 -15.31 -3.76 -1.49
CA LEU A 474 -14.06 -4.51 -1.52
C LEU A 474 -13.75 -5.05 -2.91
N THR A 475 -14.76 -5.51 -3.65
CA THR A 475 -14.59 -5.97 -5.04
C THR A 475 -14.18 -4.84 -5.97
N ILE A 476 -14.78 -3.65 -5.85
CA ILE A 476 -14.37 -2.46 -6.62
C ILE A 476 -12.93 -2.07 -6.29
N VAL A 477 -12.57 -2.05 -5.00
CA VAL A 477 -11.20 -1.71 -4.56
C VAL A 477 -10.19 -2.75 -5.03
N PHE A 478 -10.52 -4.05 -4.97
CA PHE A 478 -9.68 -5.13 -5.46
C PHE A 478 -9.43 -5.02 -6.97
N THR A 479 -10.49 -4.78 -7.75
CA THR A 479 -10.38 -4.55 -9.21
C THR A 479 -9.57 -3.30 -9.51
N ALA A 480 -9.81 -2.20 -8.79
CA ALA A 480 -9.06 -0.96 -8.93
C ALA A 480 -7.57 -1.12 -8.56
N LEU A 481 -7.26 -1.95 -7.58
CA LEU A 481 -5.89 -2.28 -7.20
C LEU A 481 -5.18 -3.06 -8.31
N ALA A 482 -5.85 -4.02 -8.96
CA ALA A 482 -5.31 -4.76 -10.09
C ALA A 482 -4.96 -3.81 -11.25
N VAL A 483 -5.91 -2.95 -11.67
CA VAL A 483 -5.68 -1.94 -12.71
C VAL A 483 -4.54 -0.99 -12.33
N ALA A 484 -4.51 -0.50 -11.08
CA ALA A 484 -3.47 0.41 -10.62
C ALA A 484 -2.08 -0.24 -10.58
N ARG A 485 -1.99 -1.53 -10.19
CA ARG A 485 -0.74 -2.30 -10.19
C ARG A 485 -0.25 -2.55 -11.61
N GLU A 486 -1.14 -2.95 -12.51
CA GLU A 486 -0.79 -3.17 -13.91
C GLU A 486 -0.34 -1.86 -14.58
N ALA A 487 -1.07 -0.77 -14.37
CA ALA A 487 -0.67 0.55 -14.86
C ALA A 487 0.71 0.98 -14.31
N GLN A 488 0.99 0.70 -13.04
CA GLN A 488 2.30 0.94 -12.43
C GLN A 488 3.39 0.06 -13.05
N ASN A 489 3.11 -1.21 -13.30
CA ASN A 489 4.06 -2.14 -13.92
C ASN A 489 4.41 -1.71 -15.34
N ARG A 490 3.42 -1.28 -16.14
CA ARG A 490 3.62 -0.81 -17.52
C ARG A 490 4.42 0.49 -17.60
N THR A 491 4.18 1.42 -16.68
CA THR A 491 4.72 2.80 -16.77
C THR A 491 5.91 3.07 -15.85
N GLY A 492 6.13 2.25 -14.83
CA GLY A 492 7.04 2.54 -13.71
C GLY A 492 6.54 3.66 -12.78
N LEU A 493 5.35 4.24 -13.01
CA LEU A 493 4.83 5.36 -12.25
C LEU A 493 3.79 4.91 -11.23
N ALA A 494 3.78 5.53 -10.05
CA ALA A 494 2.67 5.37 -9.11
C ALA A 494 1.36 5.86 -9.74
N ILE A 495 0.24 5.18 -9.46
CA ILE A 495 -1.07 5.49 -10.06
C ILE A 495 -1.49 6.96 -9.87
N ARG A 496 -1.18 7.56 -8.71
CA ARG A 496 -1.41 8.98 -8.43
C ARG A 496 -0.67 9.90 -9.40
N ASN A 497 0.55 9.53 -9.81
CA ASN A 497 1.35 10.30 -10.76
C ASN A 497 0.76 10.18 -12.18
N ILE A 498 0.31 8.99 -12.57
CA ILE A 498 -0.39 8.77 -13.85
C ILE A 498 -1.64 9.67 -13.93
N VAL A 499 -2.50 9.63 -12.90
CA VAL A 499 -3.69 10.48 -12.83
C VAL A 499 -3.31 11.97 -12.87
N ARG A 500 -2.28 12.39 -12.12
CA ARG A 500 -1.82 13.79 -12.10
C ARG A 500 -1.31 14.28 -13.46
N GLN A 501 -0.66 13.41 -14.24
CA GLN A 501 -0.11 13.77 -15.54
C GLN A 501 -1.17 13.76 -16.65
N LEU A 502 -2.11 12.81 -16.62
CA LEU A 502 -3.07 12.62 -17.71
C LEU A 502 -4.40 13.35 -17.49
N ARG A 503 -4.84 13.56 -16.25
CA ARG A 503 -6.10 14.27 -15.96
C ARG A 503 -6.14 15.70 -16.50
N PRO A 504 -5.04 16.50 -16.51
CA PRO A 504 -5.05 17.83 -17.10
C PRO A 504 -5.24 17.86 -18.63
N LEU A 505 -5.04 16.74 -19.33
CA LEU A 505 -5.23 16.64 -20.78
C LEU A 505 -6.73 16.62 -21.10
N ARG A 506 -7.32 17.82 -21.25
CA ARG A 506 -8.76 17.99 -21.45
C ARG A 506 -9.14 18.27 -22.90
N SER A 507 -10.08 17.49 -23.41
CA SER A 507 -10.81 17.83 -24.64
C SER A 507 -11.81 18.96 -24.37
N ALA A 508 -11.96 19.86 -25.33
CA ALA A 508 -12.91 20.97 -25.25
C ALA A 508 -14.05 20.79 -26.26
N THR A 509 -15.28 20.86 -25.79
CA THR A 509 -16.47 20.88 -26.64
C THR A 509 -16.92 22.32 -26.84
N ILE A 510 -16.94 22.77 -28.09
CA ILE A 510 -17.31 24.14 -28.47
C ILE A 510 -18.60 24.10 -29.26
N THR A 511 -19.54 24.96 -28.89
CA THR A 511 -20.81 25.12 -29.61
C THR A 511 -20.79 26.44 -30.37
N ILE A 512 -20.98 26.36 -31.70
CA ILE A 512 -21.04 27.50 -32.61
C ILE A 512 -22.32 27.34 -33.45
N ASN A 513 -23.22 28.32 -33.39
CA ASN A 513 -24.47 28.33 -34.18
C ASN A 513 -25.31 27.04 -34.07
N GLY A 514 -25.39 26.44 -32.88
CA GLY A 514 -26.12 25.19 -32.63
C GLY A 514 -25.38 23.91 -33.06
N THR A 515 -24.25 24.03 -33.77
CA THR A 515 -23.36 22.91 -34.09
C THR A 515 -22.34 22.74 -32.98
N THR A 516 -22.08 21.50 -32.57
CA THR A 516 -21.16 21.18 -31.48
C THR A 516 -20.01 20.33 -32.00
N ALA A 517 -18.78 20.75 -31.73
CA ALA A 517 -17.55 20.03 -32.08
C ALA A 517 -16.68 19.81 -30.85
N THR A 518 -16.05 18.64 -30.74
CA THR A 518 -15.12 18.30 -29.66
C THR A 518 -13.71 18.25 -30.21
N PHE A 519 -12.81 19.01 -29.58
CA PHE A 519 -11.40 19.11 -29.95
C PHE A 519 -10.56 18.35 -28.92
N PRO A 520 -9.65 17.45 -29.36
CA PRO A 520 -8.76 16.73 -28.45
C PRO A 520 -7.72 17.68 -27.83
N PRO A 521 -7.14 17.34 -26.66
CA PRO A 521 -6.05 18.11 -26.10
C PRO A 521 -4.78 17.95 -26.95
N GLU A 522 -3.90 18.94 -26.88
CA GLU A 522 -2.51 18.75 -27.25
C GLU A 522 -1.84 17.82 -26.21
N ILE A 523 -1.13 16.79 -26.68
CA ILE A 523 -0.49 15.79 -25.83
C ILE A 523 1.02 15.98 -25.92
N PRO A 524 1.69 16.47 -24.86
CA PRO A 524 3.14 16.58 -24.87
C PRO A 524 3.81 15.19 -24.85
N SER A 525 5.01 15.07 -25.42
CA SER A 525 5.71 13.80 -25.62
C SER A 525 5.87 12.92 -24.35
N PRO A 526 6.15 13.48 -23.14
CA PRO A 526 6.20 12.67 -21.92
C PRO A 526 4.86 11.99 -21.60
N GLN A 527 3.74 12.68 -21.78
CA GLN A 527 2.41 12.12 -21.54
C GLN A 527 2.02 11.12 -22.63
N GLN A 528 2.44 11.35 -23.87
CA GLN A 528 2.26 10.37 -24.96
C GLN A 528 2.96 9.05 -24.62
N THR A 529 4.19 9.11 -24.10
CA THR A 529 4.93 7.91 -23.65
C THR A 529 4.16 7.14 -22.56
N VAL A 530 3.53 7.85 -21.62
CA VAL A 530 2.69 7.21 -20.59
C VAL A 530 1.46 6.56 -21.21
N LEU A 531 0.78 7.22 -22.15
CA LEU A 531 -0.39 6.67 -22.83
C LEU A 531 -0.04 5.43 -23.66
N ASP A 532 1.08 5.45 -24.38
CA ASP A 532 1.57 4.33 -25.17
C ASP A 532 1.94 3.13 -24.28
N ALA A 533 2.60 3.39 -23.15
CA ALA A 533 2.91 2.34 -22.18
C ALA A 533 1.66 1.72 -21.56
N LEU A 534 0.62 2.51 -21.28
CA LEU A 534 -0.65 2.01 -20.75
C LEU A 534 -1.41 1.16 -21.77
N ASN A 535 -1.34 1.50 -23.06
CA ASN A 535 -2.11 0.87 -24.13
C ASN A 535 -1.23 0.45 -25.33
N PRO A 536 -0.31 -0.51 -25.16
CA PRO A 536 0.70 -0.84 -26.17
C PRO A 536 0.09 -1.35 -27.49
N ARG A 537 -1.09 -1.99 -27.44
CA ARG A 537 -1.80 -2.50 -28.63
C ARG A 537 -2.40 -1.38 -29.49
N ARG A 538 -2.71 -0.22 -28.91
CA ARG A 538 -3.27 0.94 -29.63
C ARG A 538 -2.19 1.72 -30.39
N SER A 539 -0.97 1.77 -29.87
CA SER A 539 0.15 2.48 -30.49
C SER A 539 0.67 1.74 -31.75
N GLN A 540 0.55 0.41 -31.81
CA GLN A 540 0.88 -0.37 -33.01
C GLN A 540 -0.10 -0.11 -34.16
N ALA A 541 -1.40 0.05 -33.88
CA ALA A 541 -2.41 0.32 -34.92
C ALA A 541 -2.40 1.77 -35.47
N LEU A 542 -1.63 2.68 -34.85
CA LEU A 542 -1.44 4.06 -35.33
C LEU A 542 -0.09 4.26 -36.05
N SER A 543 0.74 3.22 -36.09
CA SER A 543 2.05 3.21 -36.78
C SER A 543 2.07 2.36 -38.06
N GLU A 544 0.97 1.68 -38.37
CA GLU A 544 0.62 1.13 -39.68
C GLU A 544 -0.38 2.05 -40.40
#